data_AF-A0A4R4NX19-F1
#
_entry.id   AF-A0A4R4NX19-F1
#
_cell.length_a   1.000
_cell.length_b   1.000
_cell.length_c   1.000
_cell.angle_alpha   90.00
_cell.angle_beta   90.00
_cell.angle_gamma   90.00
#
_symmetry.space_group_name_H-M   'P 1'
#
loop_
_entity.id
_entity.type
_entity.pdbx_description
1 polymer ?
#
loop_
_entity_poly.entity_id
_entity_poly.type
_entity_poly.pdbx_seq_one_letter_code
_entity_poly.pdbx_strand_id
1 'polypeptide(L)'
;MTAPAADYSWVSGSLLDSHLGYGITLVHGISPDEALDRLQADRQGSYTGLPRLYRRNDDVQERLDYEYGDFQLVGAAPVTGTGGEWTLIVEFNVAVGFDHPFMTRISMGTRVVAHHLNSVGKGGFHWWRDGRLLTWFEWPHDRRGDTPDALNEAIGRTGVGATDYGTAEGYFILAQELTGVHLTPGLMEHARFAAGIVALTDRARAHGWRWTDPDLGPEERLARDARIRSWARSRGIKVSDDRIHTTTTELYEACHADAPPLWFLRSPPDIDAR
;
A
#
# COMPACT_ATOMS: atom_id res chain seq x y z
N MET A 1 -35.22 6.33 10.10
CA MET A 1 -34.64 7.65 9.77
C MET A 1 -33.26 7.37 9.21
N THR A 2 -33.13 7.35 7.88
CA THR A 2 -31.86 7.06 7.18
C THR A 2 -30.94 8.26 7.37
N ALA A 3 -29.71 8.03 7.84
CA ALA A 3 -28.70 9.09 7.87
C ALA A 3 -28.53 9.65 6.45
N PRO A 4 -28.27 10.97 6.28
CA PRO A 4 -27.90 11.50 4.97
C PRO A 4 -26.71 10.71 4.44
N ALA A 5 -26.73 10.40 3.14
CA ALA A 5 -25.61 9.72 2.49
C ALA A 5 -24.33 10.50 2.79
N ALA A 6 -23.30 9.80 3.27
CA ALA A 6 -22.02 10.42 3.58
C ALA A 6 -21.44 11.02 2.29
N ASP A 7 -21.08 12.30 2.35
CA ASP A 7 -20.44 13.00 1.23
C ASP A 7 -18.93 12.79 1.31
N TYR A 8 -18.41 11.96 0.41
CA TYR A 8 -16.98 11.70 0.26
C TYR A 8 -16.33 12.53 -0.85
N SER A 9 -17.02 13.55 -1.39
CA SER A 9 -16.45 14.44 -2.42
C SER A 9 -15.17 15.15 -1.97
N TRP A 10 -14.97 15.31 -0.66
CA TRP A 10 -13.75 15.87 -0.08
C TRP A 10 -12.49 15.05 -0.38
N VAL A 11 -12.63 13.77 -0.74
CA VAL A 11 -11.49 12.93 -1.07
C VAL A 11 -10.79 13.49 -2.31
N SER A 12 -11.55 13.95 -3.30
CA SER A 12 -11.00 14.65 -4.46
C SER A 12 -10.34 15.96 -4.04
N GLY A 13 -9.10 16.19 -4.47
CA GLY A 13 -8.30 17.33 -4.05
C GLY A 13 -7.71 17.24 -2.64
N SER A 14 -7.89 16.12 -1.92
CA SER A 14 -7.20 15.87 -0.65
C SER A 14 -5.83 15.22 -0.87
N LEU A 15 -5.08 15.01 0.22
CA LEU A 15 -3.82 14.25 0.20
C LEU A 15 -4.01 12.77 -0.18
N LEU A 16 -5.24 12.24 -0.11
CA LEU A 16 -5.53 10.88 -0.59
C LEU A 16 -5.63 10.86 -2.12
N ASP A 17 -6.01 11.96 -2.75
CA ASP A 17 -5.99 12.16 -4.22
C ASP A 17 -4.59 12.60 -4.71
N SER A 18 -3.55 12.09 -4.05
CA SER A 18 -2.17 12.36 -4.46
C SER A 18 -1.82 11.57 -5.72
N HIS A 19 -0.83 12.05 -6.47
CA HIS A 19 -0.27 11.34 -7.62
C HIS A 19 0.31 9.95 -7.29
N LEU A 20 0.47 9.60 -6.02
CA LEU A 20 0.92 8.28 -5.57
C LEU A 20 -0.25 7.30 -5.37
N GLY A 21 -1.49 7.80 -5.28
CA GLY A 21 -2.63 7.02 -4.83
C GLY A 21 -2.62 6.79 -3.31
N TYR A 22 -3.62 6.06 -2.82
CA TYR A 22 -3.82 5.78 -1.40
C TYR A 22 -4.27 4.34 -1.16
N GLY A 23 -3.98 3.82 0.03
CA GLY A 23 -4.62 2.64 0.61
C GLY A 23 -5.26 2.97 1.95
N ILE A 24 -6.50 2.51 2.14
CA ILE A 24 -7.24 2.56 3.40
C ILE A 24 -7.55 1.13 3.82
N THR A 25 -7.19 0.78 5.06
CA THR A 25 -7.53 -0.51 5.66
C THR A 25 -8.17 -0.30 7.02
N LEU A 26 -9.34 -0.90 7.24
CA LEU A 26 -10.09 -0.86 8.49
C LEU A 26 -10.07 -2.26 9.11
N VAL A 27 -9.50 -2.39 10.30
CA VAL A 27 -9.37 -3.65 11.02
C VAL A 27 -10.19 -3.61 12.30
N HIS A 28 -11.09 -4.56 12.50
CA HIS A 28 -11.97 -4.56 13.68
C HIS A 28 -11.25 -5.07 14.93
N GLY A 29 -11.54 -4.45 16.08
CA GLY A 29 -11.23 -5.03 17.39
C GLY A 29 -9.76 -5.15 17.78
N ILE A 30 -8.83 -4.62 16.98
CA ILE A 30 -7.40 -4.56 17.34
C ILE A 30 -6.96 -3.10 17.49
N SER A 31 -5.94 -2.88 18.31
CA SER A 31 -5.37 -1.54 18.51
C SER A 31 -4.44 -1.13 17.36
N PRO A 32 -4.14 0.18 17.19
CA PRO A 32 -3.15 0.65 16.24
C PRO A 32 -1.77 0.01 16.43
N ASP A 33 -1.36 -0.21 17.67
CA ASP A 33 -0.07 -0.84 17.97
C ASP A 33 -0.08 -2.31 17.59
N GLU A 34 -1.14 -3.05 17.93
CA GLU A 34 -1.26 -4.45 17.50
C GLU A 34 -1.30 -4.60 15.98
N ALA A 35 -1.97 -3.68 15.29
CA ALA A 35 -2.00 -3.66 13.82
C ALA A 35 -0.59 -3.52 13.23
N LEU A 36 0.21 -2.59 13.75
CA LEU A 36 1.60 -2.39 13.32
C LEU A 36 2.50 -3.59 13.68
N ASP A 37 2.26 -4.26 14.81
CA ASP A 37 2.99 -5.49 15.17
C ASP A 37 2.68 -6.64 14.21
N ARG A 38 1.40 -6.81 13.83
CA ARG A 38 0.99 -7.83 12.84
C ARG A 38 1.59 -7.57 11.45
N LEU A 39 1.79 -6.30 11.10
CA LEU A 39 2.50 -5.89 9.89
C LEU A 39 4.03 -6.02 10.00
N GLN A 40 4.55 -6.29 11.20
CA GLN A 40 5.99 -6.28 11.51
C GLN A 40 6.64 -4.94 11.16
N ALA A 41 5.94 -3.85 11.43
CA ALA A 41 6.39 -2.52 11.08
C ALA A 41 7.47 -2.02 12.05
N ASP A 42 8.54 -1.40 11.53
CA ASP A 42 9.51 -0.68 12.36
C ASP A 42 8.93 0.69 12.76
N ARG A 43 8.76 0.90 14.06
CA ARG A 43 8.02 2.03 14.64
C ARG A 43 8.69 3.38 14.35
N GLN A 44 7.88 4.32 13.86
CA GLN A 44 8.32 5.67 13.51
C GLN A 44 7.78 6.74 14.47
N GLY A 45 7.17 6.34 15.59
CA GLY A 45 6.53 7.26 16.53
C GLY A 45 5.09 7.59 16.10
N SER A 46 4.64 8.82 16.38
CA SER A 46 3.25 9.22 16.14
C SER A 46 3.13 10.59 15.48
N TYR A 47 2.17 10.73 14.57
CA TYR A 47 1.92 11.94 13.80
C TYR A 47 0.45 12.33 13.90
N THR A 48 0.18 13.59 14.27
CA THR A 48 -1.18 14.12 14.29
C THR A 48 -1.53 14.69 12.92
N GLY A 49 -2.58 14.14 12.33
CA GLY A 49 -3.12 14.55 11.05
C GLY A 49 -2.41 13.97 9.84
N LEU A 50 -3.19 13.75 8.79
CA LEU A 50 -2.74 13.25 7.50
C LEU A 50 -1.59 14.09 6.90
N PRO A 51 -1.57 15.45 6.98
CA PRO A 51 -0.46 16.24 6.44
C PRO A 51 0.89 16.02 7.12
N ARG A 52 0.92 15.63 8.39
CA ARG A 52 2.18 15.30 9.08
C ARG A 52 2.63 13.89 8.76
N LEU A 53 1.69 12.96 8.66
CA LEU A 53 1.98 11.59 8.22
C LEU A 53 2.51 11.58 6.79
N TYR A 54 1.88 12.34 5.88
CA TYR A 54 2.32 12.47 4.48
C TYR A 54 3.72 13.07 4.39
N ARG A 55 4.02 14.16 5.10
CA ARG A 55 5.39 14.71 5.15
C ARG A 55 6.42 13.70 5.65
N ARG A 56 6.05 12.88 6.63
CA ARG A 56 6.93 11.80 7.08
C ARG A 56 7.11 10.73 6.00
N ASN A 57 6.06 10.42 5.24
CA ASN A 57 6.16 9.52 4.10
C ASN A 57 7.18 10.09 3.10
N ASP A 58 7.05 11.35 2.70
CA ASP A 58 7.99 12.00 1.79
C ASP A 58 9.43 11.93 2.34
N ASP A 59 9.67 12.29 3.61
CA ASP A 59 10.99 12.19 4.23
C ASP A 59 11.58 10.76 4.16
N VAL A 60 10.74 9.74 4.33
CA VAL A 60 11.15 8.33 4.26
C VAL A 60 11.46 7.95 2.82
N GLN A 61 10.59 8.30 1.88
CA GLN A 61 10.77 7.99 0.46
C GLN A 61 12.00 8.71 -0.12
N GLU A 62 12.24 9.97 0.25
CA GLU A 62 13.45 10.72 -0.14
C GLU A 62 14.73 10.08 0.42
N ARG A 63 14.72 9.68 1.71
CA ARG A 63 15.90 9.08 2.35
C ARG A 63 16.27 7.72 1.79
N LEU A 64 15.28 6.96 1.36
CA LEU A 64 15.55 5.63 0.88
C LEU A 64 16.34 5.66 -0.43
N ASP A 65 16.28 6.75 -1.23
CA ASP A 65 17.01 6.93 -2.51
C ASP A 65 16.86 5.73 -3.50
N TYR A 66 15.98 4.79 -3.13
CA TYR A 66 15.75 3.46 -3.66
C TYR A 66 14.25 3.29 -3.91
N GLU A 67 13.92 2.22 -4.62
CA GLU A 67 12.58 1.89 -5.12
C GLU A 67 11.39 2.23 -4.22
N TYR A 68 10.50 3.04 -4.79
CA TYR A 68 9.08 2.87 -4.58
C TYR A 68 8.74 1.38 -4.74
N GLY A 69 8.48 0.67 -3.63
CA GLY A 69 8.07 -0.73 -3.65
C GLY A 69 8.75 -1.65 -2.63
N ASP A 70 9.88 -1.26 -2.02
CA ASP A 70 10.55 -2.11 -1.02
C ASP A 70 10.07 -1.84 0.41
N PHE A 71 9.79 -0.57 0.72
CA PHE A 71 9.32 -0.14 2.03
C PHE A 71 8.14 0.81 1.91
N GLN A 72 7.20 0.68 2.84
CA GLN A 72 6.01 1.53 2.91
C GLN A 72 5.86 2.12 4.30
N LEU A 73 5.72 3.44 4.40
CA LEU A 73 5.25 4.06 5.64
C LEU A 73 3.73 3.87 5.72
N VAL A 74 3.26 3.35 6.85
CA VAL A 74 1.84 3.28 7.18
C VAL A 74 1.57 4.05 8.47
N GLY A 75 0.37 4.64 8.57
CA GLY A 75 -0.13 5.25 9.79
C GLY A 75 -1.39 4.54 10.28
N ALA A 76 -1.43 4.16 11.55
CA ALA A 76 -2.55 3.48 12.20
C ALA A 76 -3.19 4.39 13.27
N ALA A 77 -4.51 4.54 13.26
CA ALA A 77 -5.26 5.33 14.23
C ALA A 77 -6.53 4.60 14.70
N PRO A 78 -6.94 4.76 15.97
CA PRO A 78 -8.18 4.18 16.45
C PRO A 78 -9.37 4.96 15.89
N VAL A 79 -10.42 4.25 15.47
CA VAL A 79 -11.68 4.80 14.99
C VAL A 79 -12.84 3.94 15.48
N THR A 80 -14.05 4.49 15.57
CA THR A 80 -15.22 3.74 16.05
C THR A 80 -16.16 3.43 14.89
N GLY A 81 -16.77 2.24 14.92
CA GLY A 81 -17.76 1.82 13.94
C GLY A 81 -18.76 0.83 14.51
N THR A 82 -19.53 0.20 13.63
CA THR A 82 -20.46 -0.88 13.98
C THR A 82 -19.71 -2.04 14.61
N GLY A 83 -20.14 -2.45 15.80
CA GLY A 83 -19.51 -3.54 16.55
C GLY A 83 -18.30 -3.12 17.38
N GLY A 84 -18.05 -1.83 17.58
CA GLY A 84 -17.06 -1.31 18.54
C GLY A 84 -15.85 -0.64 17.88
N GLU A 85 -14.69 -0.83 18.48
CA GLU A 85 -13.44 -0.22 18.03
C GLU A 85 -12.92 -0.84 16.73
N TRP A 86 -12.35 0.01 15.90
CA TRP A 86 -11.65 -0.32 14.67
C TRP A 86 -10.30 0.40 14.65
N THR A 87 -9.36 -0.12 13.88
CA THR A 87 -8.12 0.56 13.54
C THR A 87 -8.16 0.93 12.07
N LEU A 88 -8.00 2.21 11.78
CA LEU A 88 -7.73 2.76 10.46
C LEU A 88 -6.23 2.67 10.19
N ILE A 89 -5.83 2.07 9.08
CA ILE A 89 -4.48 2.10 8.54
C ILE A 89 -4.53 2.88 7.22
N VAL A 90 -3.63 3.86 7.08
CA VAL A 90 -3.48 4.70 5.90
C VAL A 90 -2.09 4.52 5.33
N GLU A 91 -2.01 4.37 4.00
CA GLU A 91 -0.77 4.36 3.24
C GLU A 91 -0.88 5.26 2.00
N PHE A 92 0.26 5.80 1.57
CA PHE A 92 0.40 6.57 0.34
C PHE A 92 1.30 5.77 -0.59
N ASN A 93 0.85 5.48 -1.82
CA ASN A 93 1.43 4.47 -2.72
C ASN A 93 1.06 3.01 -2.37
N VAL A 94 -0.16 2.62 -2.77
CA VAL A 94 -0.84 1.31 -2.58
C VAL A 94 0.09 0.10 -2.50
N ALA A 95 0.29 -0.50 -1.33
CA ALA A 95 1.13 -1.69 -1.20
C ALA A 95 0.66 -2.68 -0.13
N VAL A 96 0.40 -2.23 1.10
CA VAL A 96 0.07 -3.12 2.22
C VAL A 96 -1.38 -3.60 2.16
N GLY A 97 -2.31 -2.74 1.76
CA GLY A 97 -3.74 -3.08 1.68
C GLY A 97 -4.12 -4.05 0.56
N PHE A 98 -3.17 -4.34 -0.34
CA PHE A 98 -3.34 -5.21 -1.51
C PHE A 98 -2.55 -6.52 -1.41
N ASP A 99 -1.45 -6.53 -0.66
CA ASP A 99 -0.58 -7.70 -0.53
C ASP A 99 -1.23 -8.81 0.33
N HIS A 100 -1.43 -9.96 -0.29
CA HIS A 100 -2.08 -11.12 0.33
C HIS A 100 -1.40 -11.59 1.64
N PRO A 101 -0.07 -11.74 1.71
CA PRO A 101 0.61 -12.06 2.97
C PRO A 101 0.34 -11.08 4.14
N PHE A 102 0.32 -9.77 3.90
CA PHE A 102 -0.03 -8.79 4.93
C PHE A 102 -1.49 -8.89 5.32
N MET A 103 -2.40 -8.94 4.32
CA MET A 103 -3.83 -9.00 4.56
C MET A 103 -4.26 -10.28 5.28
N THR A 104 -3.57 -11.39 5.01
CA THR A 104 -3.74 -12.64 5.75
C THR A 104 -3.41 -12.44 7.23
N ARG A 105 -2.23 -11.88 7.55
CA ARG A 105 -1.80 -11.68 8.94
C ARG A 105 -2.67 -10.67 9.70
N ILE A 106 -2.96 -9.54 9.08
CA ILE A 106 -3.71 -8.45 9.74
C ILE A 106 -5.16 -8.89 10.03
N SER A 107 -5.74 -9.75 9.18
CA SER A 107 -7.12 -10.24 9.34
C SER A 107 -7.28 -11.48 10.23
N MET A 108 -6.19 -12.13 10.68
CA MET A 108 -6.28 -13.31 11.56
C MET A 108 -7.12 -13.03 12.82
N GLY A 109 -8.11 -13.87 13.10
CA GLY A 109 -9.01 -13.71 14.25
C GLY A 109 -9.92 -12.47 14.21
N THR A 110 -9.98 -11.73 13.10
CA THR A 110 -10.81 -10.52 12.97
C THR A 110 -11.39 -10.35 11.56
N ARG A 111 -12.03 -9.21 11.29
CA ARG A 111 -12.52 -8.77 9.99
C ARG A 111 -11.77 -7.53 9.53
N VAL A 112 -11.50 -7.47 8.23
CA VAL A 112 -10.79 -6.35 7.60
C VAL A 112 -11.53 -5.92 6.35
N VAL A 113 -11.68 -4.61 6.17
CA VAL A 113 -12.15 -4.00 4.92
C VAL A 113 -11.03 -3.09 4.43
N ALA A 114 -10.58 -3.27 3.19
CA ALA A 114 -9.56 -2.42 2.60
C ALA A 114 -9.99 -1.96 1.22
N HIS A 115 -9.57 -0.76 0.85
CA HIS A 115 -9.71 -0.26 -0.51
C HIS A 115 -8.57 0.69 -0.86
N HIS A 116 -8.35 0.86 -2.15
CA HIS A 116 -7.27 1.70 -2.64
C HIS A 116 -7.64 2.36 -3.96
N LEU A 117 -6.89 3.41 -4.30
CA LEU A 117 -6.77 3.93 -5.65
C LEU A 117 -5.30 4.17 -5.95
N ASN A 118 -4.86 3.79 -7.13
CA ASN A 118 -3.52 4.05 -7.61
C ASN A 118 -3.44 5.40 -8.35
N SER A 119 -2.24 5.77 -8.78
CA SER A 119 -1.92 7.03 -9.47
C SER A 119 -2.66 7.28 -10.78
N VAL A 120 -3.21 6.23 -11.40
CA VAL A 120 -4.00 6.32 -12.65
C VAL A 120 -5.51 6.18 -12.39
N GLY A 121 -5.94 6.26 -11.13
CA GLY A 121 -7.35 6.19 -10.74
C GLY A 121 -7.96 4.79 -10.80
N LYS A 122 -7.15 3.73 -10.94
CA LYS A 122 -7.62 2.34 -10.80
C LYS A 122 -7.56 1.95 -9.35
N GLY A 123 -8.61 1.30 -8.87
CA GLY A 123 -8.72 0.90 -7.47
C GLY A 123 -9.29 -0.48 -7.32
N GLY A 124 -9.29 -0.94 -6.08
CA GLY A 124 -9.89 -2.20 -5.71
C GLY A 124 -10.40 -2.18 -4.29
N PHE A 125 -11.30 -3.13 -4.00
CA PHE A 125 -11.91 -3.34 -2.71
C PHE A 125 -11.65 -4.76 -2.24
N HIS A 126 -11.35 -4.91 -0.96
CA HIS A 126 -11.06 -6.19 -0.32
C HIS A 126 -11.86 -6.34 0.97
N TRP A 127 -12.46 -7.50 1.16
CA TRP A 127 -13.10 -7.90 2.39
C TRP A 127 -12.52 -9.23 2.87
N TRP A 128 -11.96 -9.22 4.07
CA TRP A 128 -11.27 -10.36 4.67
C TRP A 128 -11.86 -10.72 6.02
N ARG A 129 -11.73 -11.99 6.37
CA ARG A 129 -12.04 -12.51 7.69
C ARG A 129 -11.13 -13.67 8.02
N ASP A 130 -10.52 -13.63 9.19
CA ASP A 130 -9.73 -14.73 9.74
C ASP A 130 -8.67 -15.28 8.77
N GLY A 131 -7.89 -14.37 8.16
CA GLY A 131 -6.86 -14.72 7.19
C GLY A 131 -7.37 -15.10 5.80
N ARG A 132 -8.69 -15.10 5.58
CA ARG A 132 -9.32 -15.50 4.32
C ARG A 132 -9.90 -14.32 3.56
N LEU A 133 -9.66 -14.30 2.26
CA LEU A 133 -10.27 -13.32 1.36
C LEU A 133 -11.70 -13.75 1.04
N LEU A 134 -12.68 -13.00 1.54
CA LEU A 134 -14.09 -13.26 1.30
C LEU A 134 -14.54 -12.69 -0.04
N THR A 135 -14.19 -11.42 -0.31
CA THR A 135 -14.56 -10.74 -1.55
C THR A 135 -13.46 -9.77 -1.95
N TRP A 136 -13.08 -9.80 -3.22
CA TRP A 136 -12.22 -8.80 -3.85
C TRP A 136 -12.77 -8.41 -5.21
N PHE A 137 -12.62 -7.16 -5.59
CA PHE A 137 -12.85 -6.70 -6.95
C PHE A 137 -12.15 -5.37 -7.26
N GLU A 138 -11.76 -5.21 -8.52
CA GLU A 138 -11.46 -3.92 -9.15
C GLU A 138 -12.70 -3.35 -9.84
N TRP A 139 -13.48 -4.24 -10.46
CA TRP A 139 -14.76 -3.94 -11.08
C TRP A 139 -15.87 -4.59 -10.27
N PRO A 140 -16.86 -3.83 -9.77
CA PRO A 140 -17.89 -4.39 -8.92
C PRO A 140 -18.64 -5.59 -9.51
N HIS A 141 -18.65 -5.79 -10.83
CA HIS A 141 -19.27 -6.94 -11.49
C HIS A 141 -18.35 -8.16 -11.68
N ASP A 142 -17.01 -8.01 -11.58
CA ASP A 142 -16.04 -9.11 -11.59
C ASP A 142 -15.42 -9.28 -10.19
N ARG A 143 -16.05 -10.15 -9.40
CA ARG A 143 -15.71 -10.39 -7.99
C ARG A 143 -15.07 -11.76 -7.80
N ARG A 144 -14.08 -11.84 -6.91
CA ARG A 144 -13.37 -13.07 -6.52
C ARG A 144 -13.34 -13.24 -5.01
N GLY A 145 -12.89 -14.40 -4.53
CA GLY A 145 -12.79 -14.73 -3.09
C GLY A 145 -13.67 -15.92 -2.73
N ASP A 146 -13.73 -16.24 -1.44
CA ASP A 146 -14.51 -17.38 -0.93
C ASP A 146 -16.03 -17.18 -1.05
N THR A 147 -16.48 -15.93 -0.94
CA THR A 147 -17.89 -15.54 -1.02
C THR A 147 -18.04 -14.29 -1.90
N PRO A 148 -17.78 -14.39 -3.20
CA PRO A 148 -17.66 -13.23 -4.09
C PRO A 148 -18.95 -12.41 -4.21
N ASP A 149 -20.12 -13.02 -3.97
CA ASP A 149 -21.44 -12.38 -4.09
C ASP A 149 -22.00 -11.84 -2.76
N ALA A 150 -21.28 -12.04 -1.65
CA ALA A 150 -21.78 -11.66 -0.33
C ALA A 150 -21.98 -10.13 -0.15
N LEU A 151 -21.37 -9.32 -1.02
CA LEU A 151 -21.48 -7.86 -1.00
C LEU A 151 -22.50 -7.30 -2.00
N ASN A 152 -23.23 -8.12 -2.76
CA ASN A 152 -24.12 -7.65 -3.84
C ASN A 152 -25.17 -6.65 -3.36
N GLU A 153 -25.78 -6.92 -2.22
CA GLU A 153 -26.79 -6.03 -1.63
C GLU A 153 -26.18 -4.69 -1.21
N ALA A 154 -25.01 -4.72 -0.57
CA ALA A 154 -24.30 -3.52 -0.14
C ALA A 154 -23.82 -2.68 -1.35
N ILE A 155 -23.25 -3.33 -2.38
CA ILE A 155 -22.85 -2.66 -3.63
C ILE A 155 -24.07 -2.01 -4.29
N GLY A 156 -25.21 -2.70 -4.34
CA GLY A 156 -26.45 -2.17 -4.90
C GLY A 156 -26.97 -0.93 -4.16
N ARG A 157 -26.87 -0.91 -2.82
CA ARG A 157 -27.27 0.25 -2.00
C ARG A 157 -26.33 1.44 -2.14
N THR A 158 -25.05 1.19 -2.31
CA THR A 158 -23.99 2.22 -2.25
C THR A 158 -23.64 2.82 -3.61
N GLY A 159 -24.04 2.15 -4.70
CA GLY A 159 -23.84 2.66 -6.06
C GLY A 159 -22.40 2.54 -6.58
N VAL A 160 -21.51 1.82 -5.87
CA VAL A 160 -20.10 1.62 -6.29
C VAL A 160 -20.00 1.01 -7.69
N GLY A 161 -21.00 0.23 -8.12
CA GLY A 161 -21.09 -0.37 -9.45
C GLY A 161 -21.91 0.42 -10.48
N ALA A 162 -22.21 1.70 -10.25
CA ALA A 162 -22.91 2.53 -11.22
C ALA A 162 -22.05 2.87 -12.46
N THR A 163 -20.73 2.79 -12.32
CA THR A 163 -19.74 2.88 -13.40
C THR A 163 -19.01 1.55 -13.54
N ASP A 164 -18.31 1.34 -14.67
CA ASP A 164 -17.54 0.11 -14.87
C ASP A 164 -16.53 -0.11 -13.75
N TYR A 165 -15.85 0.96 -13.31
CA TYR A 165 -14.92 1.00 -12.18
C TYR A 165 -15.60 1.53 -10.91
N GLY A 166 -15.15 1.11 -9.73
CA GLY A 166 -15.50 1.82 -8.49
C GLY A 166 -14.82 3.20 -8.43
N THR A 167 -15.53 4.21 -7.92
CA THR A 167 -14.93 5.52 -7.62
C THR A 167 -14.34 5.54 -6.20
N ALA A 168 -13.50 6.54 -5.91
CA ALA A 168 -12.96 6.74 -4.56
C ALA A 168 -14.10 6.79 -3.54
N GLU A 169 -15.07 7.67 -3.80
CA GLU A 169 -16.24 7.92 -2.99
C GLU A 169 -17.06 6.66 -2.82
N GLY A 170 -17.26 5.90 -3.90
CA GLY A 170 -17.95 4.61 -3.85
C GLY A 170 -17.29 3.65 -2.86
N TYR A 171 -15.97 3.47 -2.94
CA TYR A 171 -15.26 2.58 -2.02
C TYR A 171 -15.37 3.03 -0.57
N PHE A 172 -15.29 4.33 -0.29
CA PHE A 172 -15.51 4.87 1.05
C PHE A 172 -16.94 4.62 1.57
N ILE A 173 -17.96 4.82 0.73
CA ILE A 173 -19.36 4.56 1.09
C ILE A 173 -19.55 3.07 1.40
N LEU A 174 -19.01 2.17 0.58
CA LEU A 174 -19.09 0.73 0.82
C LEU A 174 -18.34 0.32 2.09
N ALA A 175 -17.15 0.88 2.33
CA ALA A 175 -16.42 0.64 3.56
C ALA A 175 -17.20 1.09 4.79
N GLN A 176 -17.84 2.27 4.74
CA GLN A 176 -18.70 2.76 5.81
C GLN A 176 -19.92 1.86 6.03
N GLU A 177 -20.57 1.37 4.98
CA GLU A 177 -21.71 0.44 5.09
C GLU A 177 -21.32 -0.84 5.84
N LEU A 178 -20.15 -1.41 5.54
CA LEU A 178 -19.70 -2.67 6.15
C LEU A 178 -19.15 -2.52 7.57
N THR A 179 -18.54 -1.37 7.86
CA THR A 179 -17.79 -1.16 9.10
C THR A 179 -18.49 -0.22 10.09
N GLY A 180 -19.40 0.62 9.62
CA GLY A 180 -19.96 1.76 10.35
C GLY A 180 -18.96 2.89 10.62
N VAL A 181 -17.72 2.79 10.11
CA VAL A 181 -16.69 3.82 10.28
C VAL A 181 -16.92 4.92 9.27
N HIS A 182 -17.14 6.14 9.74
CA HIS A 182 -17.33 7.33 8.90
C HIS A 182 -16.03 8.16 8.90
N LEU A 183 -15.29 8.10 7.80
CA LEU A 183 -14.05 8.86 7.63
C LEU A 183 -14.40 10.27 7.14
N THR A 184 -13.94 11.29 7.87
CA THR A 184 -14.23 12.70 7.57
C THR A 184 -12.93 13.49 7.45
N PRO A 185 -12.92 14.66 6.77
CA PRO A 185 -11.75 15.52 6.74
C PRO A 185 -11.24 15.85 8.15
N GLY A 186 -12.15 16.21 9.05
CA GLY A 186 -11.82 16.52 10.45
C GLY A 186 -11.17 15.33 11.18
N LEU A 187 -11.64 14.11 10.96
CA LEU A 187 -10.98 12.91 11.50
C LEU A 187 -9.57 12.78 10.93
N MET A 188 -9.39 12.88 9.61
CA MET A 188 -8.09 12.72 8.97
C MET A 188 -7.10 13.82 9.38
N GLU A 189 -7.57 15.03 9.63
CA GLU A 189 -6.75 16.18 10.06
C GLU A 189 -6.30 16.10 11.52
N HIS A 190 -7.11 15.50 12.40
CA HIS A 190 -6.88 15.54 13.85
C HIS A 190 -6.52 14.18 14.46
N ALA A 191 -6.72 13.07 13.75
CA ALA A 191 -6.35 11.75 14.22
C ALA A 191 -4.85 11.67 14.53
N ARG A 192 -4.52 10.98 15.62
CA ARG A 192 -3.13 10.67 15.98
C ARG A 192 -2.79 9.29 15.42
N PHE A 193 -1.98 9.26 14.37
CA PHE A 193 -1.49 8.04 13.74
C PHE A 193 -0.23 7.55 14.45
N ALA A 194 -0.25 6.34 15.00
CA ALA A 194 0.96 5.57 15.25
C ALA A 194 1.53 5.15 13.89
N ALA A 195 2.81 5.37 13.63
CA ALA A 195 3.39 5.11 12.33
C ALA A 195 4.44 4.00 12.39
N GLY A 196 4.59 3.29 11.28
CA GLY A 196 5.60 2.26 11.11
C GLY A 196 6.01 2.09 9.65
N ILE A 197 7.24 1.61 9.43
CA ILE A 197 7.74 1.26 8.10
C ILE A 197 7.63 -0.24 7.93
N VAL A 198 6.94 -0.65 6.87
CA VAL A 198 6.69 -2.05 6.51
C VAL A 198 7.62 -2.42 5.36
N ALA A 199 8.35 -3.53 5.50
CA ALA A 199 9.16 -4.11 4.43
C ALA A 199 8.30 -5.00 3.53
N LEU A 200 8.14 -4.61 2.27
CA LEU A 200 7.23 -5.22 1.30
C LEU A 200 7.84 -6.46 0.63
N THR A 201 9.16 -6.47 0.41
CA THR A 201 9.87 -7.58 -0.24
C THR A 201 10.70 -8.40 0.76
N ASP A 202 11.03 -9.64 0.40
CA ASP A 202 11.94 -10.48 1.21
C ASP A 202 13.33 -9.84 1.35
N ARG A 203 13.79 -9.17 0.29
CA ARG A 203 15.01 -8.35 0.30
C ARG A 203 14.91 -7.25 1.36
N ALA A 204 13.86 -6.44 1.32
CA ALA A 204 13.62 -5.37 2.28
C ALA A 204 13.56 -5.89 3.72
N ARG A 205 12.97 -7.08 3.95
CA ARG A 205 12.93 -7.73 5.26
C ARG A 205 14.31 -8.18 5.74
N ALA A 206 15.14 -8.72 4.85
CA ALA A 206 16.48 -9.20 5.19
C ALA A 206 17.43 -8.06 5.58
N HIS A 207 17.31 -6.92 4.92
CA HIS A 207 18.21 -5.78 5.09
C HIS A 207 17.71 -4.75 6.11
N GLY A 208 16.38 -4.58 6.23
CA GLY A 208 15.75 -3.57 7.07
C GLY A 208 15.77 -2.17 6.44
N TRP A 209 14.81 -1.31 6.82
CA TRP A 209 14.63 0.00 6.17
C TRP A 209 15.72 1.03 6.50
N ARG A 210 16.52 0.77 7.55
CA ARG A 210 17.71 1.58 7.87
C ARG A 210 18.94 1.17 7.05
N TRP A 211 18.79 0.19 6.16
CA TRP A 211 19.86 -0.25 5.28
C TRP A 211 20.12 0.80 4.21
N THR A 212 21.00 1.74 4.52
CA THR A 212 21.96 2.21 3.51
C THR A 212 23.01 1.11 3.41
N ASP A 213 23.49 0.72 2.22
CA ASP A 213 24.67 -0.14 2.12
C ASP A 213 25.79 0.49 2.98
N PRO A 214 26.02 -0.02 4.20
CA PRO A 214 26.64 0.78 5.26
C PRO A 214 28.15 0.83 5.06
N ASP A 215 28.66 -0.04 4.20
CA ASP A 215 30.07 -0.16 3.87
C ASP A 215 30.47 0.70 2.67
N LEU A 216 29.50 1.27 1.93
CA LEU A 216 29.80 2.17 0.82
C LEU A 216 29.73 3.63 1.28
N GLY A 217 30.85 4.34 1.19
CA GLY A 217 30.88 5.79 1.26
C GLY A 217 30.08 6.45 0.12
N PRO A 218 29.76 7.75 0.20
CA PRO A 218 29.07 8.48 -0.88
C PRO A 218 29.73 8.31 -2.26
N GLU A 219 31.06 8.31 -2.31
CA GLU A 219 31.83 8.11 -3.54
C GLU A 219 31.69 6.68 -4.09
N GLU A 220 31.63 5.68 -3.21
CA GLU A 220 31.50 4.28 -3.62
C GLU A 220 30.08 3.96 -4.10
N ARG A 221 29.06 4.63 -3.54
CA ARG A 221 27.68 4.63 -4.08
C ARG A 221 27.64 5.23 -5.48
N LEU A 222 28.19 6.43 -5.67
CA LEU A 222 28.31 7.08 -6.98
C LEU A 222 29.02 6.18 -8.00
N ALA A 223 30.12 5.54 -7.58
CA ALA A 223 30.88 4.63 -8.42
C ALA A 223 30.09 3.35 -8.76
N ARG A 224 29.36 2.77 -7.80
CA ARG A 224 28.47 1.62 -8.03
C ARG A 224 27.37 1.97 -9.02
N ASP A 225 26.71 3.09 -8.82
CA ASP A 225 25.62 3.54 -9.68
C ASP A 225 26.12 3.85 -11.10
N ALA A 226 27.30 4.44 -11.23
CA ALA A 226 27.94 4.64 -12.53
C ALA A 226 28.22 3.30 -13.24
N ARG A 227 28.68 2.27 -12.52
CA ARG A 227 28.89 0.92 -13.07
C ARG A 227 27.58 0.29 -13.54
N ILE A 228 26.53 0.35 -12.72
CA ILE A 228 25.22 -0.21 -13.06
C ILE A 228 24.63 0.52 -14.27
N ARG A 229 24.68 1.86 -14.34
CA ARG A 229 24.21 2.63 -15.51
C ARG A 229 24.97 2.28 -16.77
N SER A 230 26.30 2.19 -16.70
CA SER A 230 27.14 1.82 -17.83
C SER A 230 26.78 0.42 -18.35
N TRP A 231 26.67 -0.56 -17.44
CA TRP A 231 26.25 -1.91 -17.78
C TRP A 231 24.84 -1.94 -18.39
N ALA A 232 23.86 -1.28 -17.79
CA ALA A 232 22.48 -1.25 -18.27
C ALA A 232 22.39 -0.67 -19.69
N ARG A 233 23.07 0.45 -19.94
CA ARG A 233 23.16 1.07 -21.27
C ARG A 233 23.82 0.15 -22.29
N SER A 234 24.87 -0.59 -21.90
CA SER A 234 25.51 -1.57 -22.78
C SER A 234 24.58 -2.73 -23.17
N ARG A 235 23.53 -2.99 -22.39
CA ARG A 235 22.50 -4.01 -22.62
C ARG A 235 21.23 -3.45 -23.25
N GLY A 236 21.20 -2.17 -23.62
CA GLY A 236 20.02 -1.51 -24.16
C GLY A 236 18.90 -1.25 -23.14
N ILE A 237 19.16 -1.45 -21.84
CA ILE A 237 18.21 -1.19 -20.76
C ILE A 237 18.15 0.33 -20.54
N LYS A 238 16.94 0.91 -20.64
CA LYS A 238 16.73 2.33 -20.32
C LYS A 238 16.91 2.55 -18.82
N VAL A 239 17.77 3.49 -18.46
CA VAL A 239 18.07 3.86 -17.07
C VAL A 239 18.19 5.37 -16.95
N SER A 240 17.59 5.96 -15.92
CA SER A 240 17.65 7.40 -15.68
C SER A 240 19.05 7.82 -15.18
N ASP A 241 19.43 9.05 -15.51
CA ASP A 241 20.63 9.69 -14.93
C ASP A 241 20.43 9.98 -13.45
N ASP A 242 19.21 10.33 -13.04
CA ASP A 242 18.90 10.72 -11.66
C ASP A 242 18.73 9.50 -10.75
N ARG A 243 18.17 8.39 -11.25
CA ARG A 243 17.88 7.19 -10.44
C ARG A 243 17.99 5.89 -11.23
N ILE A 244 18.47 4.83 -10.57
CA ILE A 244 18.52 3.47 -11.12
C ILE A 244 17.37 2.65 -10.55
N HIS A 245 16.58 1.99 -11.40
CA HIS A 245 15.53 1.06 -10.97
C HIS A 245 16.18 -0.21 -10.37
N THR A 246 15.70 -0.77 -9.26
CA THR A 246 16.41 -1.92 -8.66
C THR A 246 16.27 -3.16 -9.49
N THR A 247 15.22 -3.34 -10.30
CA THR A 247 15.24 -4.41 -11.32
C THR A 247 16.53 -4.36 -12.16
N THR A 248 17.01 -3.16 -12.52
CA THR A 248 18.30 -2.99 -13.21
C THR A 248 19.49 -3.31 -12.31
N THR A 249 19.44 -2.91 -11.04
CA THR A 249 20.47 -3.23 -10.03
C THR A 249 20.55 -4.74 -9.73
N GLU A 250 19.42 -5.44 -9.64
CA GLU A 250 19.32 -6.88 -9.40
C GLU A 250 19.74 -7.67 -10.62
N LEU A 251 19.34 -7.24 -11.82
CA LEU A 251 19.86 -7.85 -13.04
C LEU A 251 21.38 -7.67 -13.13
N TYR A 252 21.90 -6.50 -12.74
CA TYR A 252 23.34 -6.28 -12.65
C TYR A 252 23.99 -7.20 -11.62
N GLU A 253 23.49 -7.24 -10.39
CA GLU A 253 24.04 -8.07 -9.30
C GLU A 253 23.97 -9.56 -9.63
N ALA A 254 22.85 -10.04 -10.17
CA ALA A 254 22.71 -11.42 -10.61
C ALA A 254 23.64 -11.78 -11.79
N CYS A 255 23.90 -10.84 -12.71
CA CYS A 255 24.88 -11.05 -13.78
C CYS A 255 26.33 -11.09 -13.30
N HIS A 256 26.62 -10.55 -12.11
CA HIS A 256 27.97 -10.43 -11.57
C HIS A 256 28.17 -11.21 -10.26
N ALA A 257 27.17 -12.00 -9.84
CA ALA A 257 27.28 -12.92 -8.73
C ALA A 257 28.01 -14.19 -9.19
N ASP A 258 28.90 -14.72 -8.35
CA ASP A 258 29.58 -16.01 -8.59
C ASP A 258 28.59 -17.19 -8.68
N ALA A 259 27.38 -17.02 -8.12
CA ALA A 259 26.24 -17.92 -8.27
C ALA A 259 24.94 -17.11 -8.45
N PRO A 260 24.34 -17.06 -9.65
CA PRO A 260 23.12 -16.29 -9.88
C PRO A 260 21.92 -16.90 -9.12
N PRO A 261 20.99 -16.09 -8.59
CA PRO A 261 19.83 -16.58 -7.86
C PRO A 261 18.88 -17.37 -8.77
N LEU A 262 18.20 -18.40 -8.23
CA LEU A 262 17.39 -19.37 -8.98
C LEU A 262 16.25 -18.77 -9.83
N TRP A 263 15.77 -17.58 -9.49
CA TRP A 263 14.74 -16.88 -10.27
C TRP A 263 15.30 -16.30 -11.60
N PHE A 264 16.61 -16.10 -11.70
CA PHE A 264 17.32 -15.62 -12.89
C PHE A 264 17.41 -16.68 -14.01
N LEU A 265 17.20 -17.96 -13.68
CA LEU A 265 17.20 -19.08 -14.63
C LEU A 265 15.82 -19.35 -15.26
N ARG A 266 14.78 -18.61 -14.83
CA ARG A 266 13.47 -18.62 -15.49
C ARG A 266 13.48 -17.47 -16.50
N SER A 267 13.20 -17.77 -17.77
CA SER A 267 13.27 -16.80 -18.87
C SER A 267 12.62 -15.45 -18.50
N PRO A 268 13.24 -14.32 -18.88
CA PRO A 268 12.66 -13.01 -18.61
C PRO A 268 11.26 -12.90 -19.25
N PRO A 269 10.27 -12.30 -18.57
CA PRO A 269 9.03 -11.92 -19.23
C PRO A 269 9.37 -10.92 -20.34
N ASP A 270 8.78 -11.10 -21.51
CA ASP A 270 8.97 -10.26 -22.68
C ASP A 270 8.64 -8.80 -22.33
N ILE A 271 9.65 -7.93 -22.28
CA ILE A 271 9.48 -6.49 -21.97
C ILE A 271 9.10 -5.69 -23.24
N ASP A 272 8.95 -6.35 -24.40
CA ASP A 272 8.64 -5.72 -25.69
C ASP A 272 7.26 -6.11 -26.27
N ALA A 273 6.22 -6.12 -25.45
CA ALA A 273 4.83 -6.09 -25.94
C ALA A 273 4.18 -4.74 -25.60
N ARG A 274 4.13 -3.86 -26.61
CA ARG A 274 3.46 -2.55 -26.62
C ARG A 274 1.96 -2.64 -26.39
#